data_AF-A0A7K2XHP2-F1
#
_entry.id   AF-A0A7K2XHP2-F1
#
_cell.length_a   1.000
_cell.length_b   1.000
_cell.length_c   1.000
_cell.angle_alpha   90.00
_cell.angle_beta   90.00
_cell.angle_gamma   90.00
#
_symmetry.space_group_name_H-M   'P 1'
#
loop_
_entity.id
_entity.type
_entity.pdbx_description
1 polymer ?
#
loop_
_entity_poly.entity_id
_entity_poly.type
_entity_poly.pdbx_seq_one_letter_code
_entity_poly.pdbx_strand_id
1 'polypeptide(L)'
;DAGDAGDIGLRFGAAPPDGTPTTTSTVRYPAARYAFTWSAADRAWRVAMDGREARATDTGPLTPETVVVQRVTVRPSDFHDRTGAVSPYTETVGEGTALVLRDGRAHEARWSRPSTASGTSFTTPDGAPLAFAPGQVWIVLAPR
;
A
#
# COMPACT_ATOMS: atom_id res chain seq x y z
N ASP A 1 23.51 15.58 -11.01
CA ASP A 1 23.14 16.11 -9.69
C ASP A 1 21.84 15.48 -9.22
N ALA A 2 21.88 14.73 -8.11
CA ALA A 2 20.67 14.34 -7.39
C ALA A 2 20.41 15.43 -6.34
N GLY A 3 19.22 16.03 -6.34
CA GLY A 3 18.82 17.02 -5.34
C GLY A 3 18.58 16.38 -3.96
N ASP A 4 18.44 17.22 -2.93
CA ASP A 4 18.13 16.76 -1.57
C ASP A 4 16.81 15.98 -1.53
N ALA A 5 16.76 14.94 -0.69
CA ALA A 5 15.58 14.13 -0.49
C ALA A 5 14.47 14.96 0.20
N GLY A 6 13.39 15.22 -0.53
CA GLY A 6 12.20 15.87 0.01
C GLY A 6 11.35 14.93 0.88
N ASP A 7 10.55 15.51 1.79
CA ASP A 7 9.56 14.76 2.58
C ASP A 7 8.51 14.13 1.64
N ILE A 8 8.44 12.80 1.65
CA ILE A 8 7.51 12.02 0.82
C ILE A 8 6.10 11.92 1.41
N GLY A 9 5.86 12.49 2.59
CA GLY A 9 4.54 12.62 3.23
C GLY A 9 4.19 11.51 4.23
N LEU A 10 4.95 10.41 4.26
CA LEU A 10 4.72 9.29 5.17
C LEU A 10 5.08 9.67 6.61
N ARG A 11 4.25 9.23 7.57
CA ARG A 11 4.46 9.45 9.00
C ARG A 11 4.65 8.11 9.68
N PHE A 12 5.55 8.03 10.66
CA PHE A 12 5.88 6.80 11.37
C PHE A 12 5.75 7.01 12.88
N GLY A 13 5.33 5.97 13.61
CA GLY A 13 5.19 6.07 15.06
C GLY A 13 4.22 5.05 15.67
N ALA A 14 3.72 5.39 16.85
CA ALA A 14 2.74 4.58 17.57
C ALA A 14 1.50 4.31 16.73
N ALA A 15 0.90 3.13 16.90
CA ALA A 15 -0.31 2.77 16.18
C ALA A 15 -1.47 3.68 16.59
N PRO A 16 -2.35 4.06 15.66
CA PRO A 16 -3.65 4.61 16.03
C PRO A 16 -4.37 3.67 17.00
N PRO A 17 -5.10 4.18 18.00
CA PRO A 17 -5.81 3.34 18.98
C PRO A 17 -6.93 2.52 18.32
N ASP A 18 -7.54 3.07 17.28
CA ASP A 18 -8.58 2.43 16.50
C ASP A 18 -7.99 1.42 15.51
N GLY A 19 -8.78 0.44 15.08
CA GLY A 19 -8.37 -0.52 14.07
C GLY A 19 -8.97 -1.90 14.32
N THR A 20 -9.41 -2.57 13.26
CA THR A 20 -10.08 -3.86 13.35
C THR A 20 -9.04 -4.99 13.38
N PRO A 21 -9.04 -5.87 14.39
CA PRO A 21 -8.18 -7.05 14.41
C PRO A 21 -8.28 -7.82 13.09
N THR A 22 -7.14 -8.04 12.43
CA THR A 22 -7.08 -8.63 11.10
C THR A 22 -5.89 -9.57 11.02
N THR A 23 -6.16 -10.85 10.74
CA THR A 23 -5.11 -11.86 10.58
C THR A 23 -4.72 -12.06 9.11
N THR A 24 -5.60 -11.69 8.18
CA THR A 24 -5.36 -11.81 6.74
C THR A 24 -6.09 -10.72 5.97
N SER A 25 -5.46 -10.21 4.92
CA SER A 25 -6.08 -9.34 3.92
C SER A 25 -5.71 -9.82 2.52
N THR A 26 -6.63 -9.74 1.56
CA THR A 26 -6.39 -10.12 0.16
C THR A 26 -6.78 -8.98 -0.76
N VAL A 27 -5.90 -8.66 -1.70
CA VAL A 27 -6.15 -7.70 -2.79
C VAL A 27 -6.14 -8.46 -4.11
N ARG A 28 -7.21 -8.30 -4.88
CA ARG A 28 -7.39 -8.97 -6.17
C ARG A 28 -7.32 -7.97 -7.30
N TYR A 29 -6.56 -8.33 -8.32
CA TYR A 29 -6.48 -7.69 -9.62
C TYR A 29 -7.05 -8.66 -10.66
N PRO A 30 -7.37 -8.20 -11.89
CA PRO A 30 -7.88 -9.08 -12.94
C PRO A 30 -6.99 -10.30 -13.21
N ALA A 31 -5.66 -10.15 -13.11
CA ALA A 31 -4.69 -11.20 -13.41
C ALA A 31 -3.69 -11.50 -12.28
N ALA A 32 -3.91 -10.96 -11.08
CA ALA A 32 -3.01 -11.15 -9.94
C ALA A 32 -3.75 -11.13 -8.60
N ARG A 33 -3.22 -11.82 -7.61
CA ARG A 33 -3.72 -11.80 -6.22
C ARG A 33 -2.58 -11.64 -5.24
N TYR A 34 -2.72 -10.66 -4.35
CA TYR A 34 -1.84 -10.50 -3.19
C TYR A 34 -2.59 -10.91 -1.93
N ALA A 35 -1.95 -11.69 -1.08
CA ALA A 35 -2.43 -11.99 0.26
C ALA A 35 -1.39 -11.57 1.30
N PHE A 36 -1.86 -10.93 2.36
CA PHE A 36 -1.05 -10.46 3.48
C PHE A 36 -1.53 -11.19 4.73
N THR A 37 -0.66 -11.94 5.37
CA THR A 37 -0.99 -12.70 6.59
C THR A 37 -0.16 -12.18 7.75
N TRP A 38 -0.81 -11.76 8.83
CA TRP A 38 -0.11 -11.23 9.99
C TRP A 38 0.67 -12.33 10.72
N SER A 39 1.94 -12.06 11.02
CA SER A 39 2.76 -12.86 11.93
C SER A 39 3.01 -12.06 13.21
N ALA A 40 2.39 -12.48 14.31
CA ALA A 40 2.62 -11.84 15.61
C ALA A 40 4.05 -12.03 16.12
N ALA A 41 4.67 -13.18 15.81
CA ALA A 41 6.05 -13.48 16.19
C ALA A 41 7.05 -12.54 15.49
N ASP A 42 6.83 -12.30 14.20
CA ASP A 42 7.70 -11.46 13.38
C ASP A 42 7.30 -9.98 13.42
N ARG A 43 6.13 -9.67 14.02
CA ARG A 43 5.49 -8.35 14.02
C ARG A 43 5.38 -7.74 12.61
N ALA A 44 5.11 -8.58 11.62
CA ALA A 44 5.08 -8.20 10.21
C ALA A 44 4.05 -9.00 9.41
N TRP A 45 3.71 -8.50 8.21
CA TRP A 45 2.80 -9.15 7.26
C TRP A 45 3.57 -10.01 6.28
N ARG A 46 3.34 -11.32 6.28
CA ARG A 46 3.87 -12.22 5.25
C ARG A 46 3.11 -12.03 3.95
N VAL A 47 3.83 -11.84 2.86
CA VAL A 47 3.24 -11.61 1.52
C VAL A 47 3.19 -12.92 0.73
N ALA A 48 2.06 -13.18 0.09
CA ALA A 48 1.93 -14.18 -0.96
C ALA A 48 1.39 -13.56 -2.25
N MET A 49 1.97 -13.94 -3.39
CA MET A 49 1.54 -13.57 -4.73
C MET A 49 1.04 -14.82 -5.45
N ASP A 50 -0.21 -14.78 -5.91
CA ASP A 50 -0.87 -15.90 -6.62
C ASP A 50 -0.78 -17.24 -5.87
N GLY A 51 -0.92 -17.17 -4.54
CA GLY A 51 -0.91 -18.32 -3.66
C GLY A 51 0.48 -18.85 -3.30
N ARG A 52 1.56 -18.24 -3.79
CA ARG A 52 2.95 -18.59 -3.43
C ARG A 52 3.55 -17.50 -2.56
N GLU A 53 4.35 -17.89 -1.57
CA GLU A 53 5.06 -16.92 -0.74
C GLU A 53 5.98 -16.05 -1.59
N ALA A 54 5.87 -14.74 -1.41
CA ALA A 54 6.68 -13.77 -2.13
C ALA A 54 8.05 -13.64 -1.43
N ARG A 55 9.11 -13.70 -2.22
CA ARG A 55 10.50 -13.69 -1.75
C ARG A 55 11.34 -12.76 -2.60
N ALA A 56 12.22 -12.01 -1.96
CA ALA A 56 13.36 -11.37 -2.60
C ALA A 56 14.54 -12.35 -2.67
N THR A 57 15.35 -12.24 -3.73
CA THR A 57 16.47 -13.15 -4.01
C THR A 57 17.56 -13.08 -2.94
N ASP A 58 17.77 -11.91 -2.35
CA ASP A 58 18.86 -11.58 -1.43
C ASP A 58 18.46 -11.67 0.05
N THR A 59 17.22 -11.29 0.36
CA THR A 59 16.74 -11.07 1.73
C THR A 59 15.69 -12.09 2.18
N GLY A 60 15.19 -12.93 1.27
CA GLY A 60 14.25 -14.00 1.59
C GLY A 60 12.78 -13.54 1.57
N PRO A 61 11.90 -14.10 2.43
CA PRO A 61 10.48 -13.76 2.45
C PRO A 61 10.20 -12.26 2.61
N LEU A 62 9.19 -11.76 1.89
CA LEU A 62 8.74 -10.38 2.01
C LEU A 62 7.83 -10.24 3.24
N THR A 63 8.25 -9.40 4.18
CA THR A 63 7.60 -9.21 5.48
C THR A 63 7.46 -7.73 5.88
N PRO A 64 6.68 -6.91 5.15
CA PRO A 64 6.44 -5.52 5.54
C PRO A 64 5.71 -5.39 6.87
N GLU A 65 6.13 -4.45 7.71
CA GLU A 65 5.46 -4.08 8.94
C GLU A 65 4.17 -3.30 8.67
N THR A 66 4.14 -2.55 7.56
CA THR A 66 2.96 -1.82 7.09
C THR A 66 2.60 -2.16 5.65
N VAL A 67 1.33 -2.49 5.41
CA VAL A 67 0.77 -2.63 4.05
C VAL A 67 -0.36 -1.63 3.87
N VAL A 68 -0.32 -0.85 2.79
CA VAL A 68 -1.35 0.12 2.43
C VAL A 68 -2.06 -0.35 1.18
N VAL A 69 -3.37 -0.57 1.27
CA VAL A 69 -4.24 -0.77 0.11
C VAL A 69 -4.81 0.59 -0.28
N GLN A 70 -4.19 1.27 -1.24
CA GLN A 70 -4.61 2.58 -1.71
C GLN A 70 -5.61 2.44 -2.86
N ARG A 71 -6.85 2.90 -2.66
CA ARG A 71 -7.89 2.82 -3.69
C ARG A 71 -7.76 3.97 -4.67
N VAL A 72 -7.56 3.64 -5.94
CA VAL A 72 -7.29 4.60 -7.02
C VAL A 72 -8.17 4.34 -8.24
N THR A 73 -8.37 5.34 -9.09
CA THR A 73 -8.96 5.11 -10.41
C THR A 73 -7.92 4.42 -11.29
N VAL A 74 -8.31 3.31 -11.92
CA VAL A 74 -7.52 2.64 -12.96
C VAL A 74 -8.37 2.64 -14.22
N ARG A 75 -7.80 3.10 -15.33
CA ARG A 75 -8.49 3.17 -16.63
C ARG A 75 -7.56 2.73 -17.76
N PRO A 76 -8.10 2.33 -18.93
CA PRO A 76 -7.28 2.12 -20.12
C PRO A 76 -6.42 3.35 -20.42
N SER A 77 -5.15 3.15 -20.75
CA SER A 77 -4.29 4.20 -21.30
C SER A 77 -4.34 4.20 -22.82
N ASP A 78 -3.71 5.19 -23.45
CA ASP A 78 -3.50 5.22 -24.89
C ASP A 78 -2.36 4.29 -25.35
N PHE A 79 -1.63 3.66 -24.40
CA PHE A 79 -0.48 2.82 -24.66
C PHE A 79 -0.86 1.34 -24.74
N HIS A 80 -0.20 0.63 -25.66
CA HIS A 80 -0.38 -0.79 -25.90
C HIS A 80 0.96 -1.50 -25.82
N ASP A 81 0.96 -2.74 -25.33
CA ASP A 81 2.13 -3.59 -25.40
C ASP A 81 2.39 -4.09 -26.84
N ARG A 82 3.49 -4.82 -27.03
CA ARG A 82 3.88 -5.35 -28.35
C ARG A 82 2.81 -6.28 -28.97
N THR A 83 1.95 -6.87 -28.14
CA THR A 83 0.89 -7.80 -28.54
C THR A 83 -0.48 -7.13 -28.69
N GLY A 84 -0.58 -5.82 -28.45
CA GLY A 84 -1.80 -5.03 -28.57
C GLY A 84 -2.65 -4.98 -27.31
N ALA A 85 -2.17 -5.46 -26.16
CA ALA A 85 -2.89 -5.33 -24.90
C ALA A 85 -2.75 -3.90 -24.34
N VAL A 86 -3.85 -3.30 -23.91
CA VAL A 86 -3.85 -1.94 -23.35
C VAL A 86 -3.13 -1.93 -22.00
N SER A 87 -2.16 -1.04 -21.85
CA SER A 87 -1.51 -0.78 -20.56
C SER A 87 -2.46 0.02 -19.65
N PRO A 88 -2.60 -0.33 -18.36
CA PRO A 88 -3.44 0.44 -17.45
C PRO A 88 -2.80 1.79 -17.11
N TYR A 89 -3.62 2.84 -17.06
CA TYR A 89 -3.29 4.13 -16.46
C TYR A 89 -3.85 4.19 -15.04
N THR A 90 -2.97 4.43 -14.07
CA THR A 90 -3.32 4.53 -12.66
C THR A 90 -3.24 5.99 -12.20
N GLU A 91 -4.37 6.55 -11.79
CA GLU A 91 -4.44 7.93 -11.29
C GLU A 91 -3.98 8.00 -9.84
N THR A 92 -2.77 8.54 -9.63
CA THR A 92 -2.14 8.64 -8.30
C THR A 92 -2.13 10.05 -7.74
N VAL A 93 -2.43 11.07 -8.55
CA VAL A 93 -2.67 12.45 -8.09
C VAL A 93 -4.17 12.59 -7.86
N GLY A 94 -4.54 13.12 -6.69
CA GLY A 94 -5.92 13.21 -6.23
C GLY A 94 -6.04 12.76 -4.79
N GLU A 95 -7.17 12.15 -4.47
CA GLU A 95 -7.50 11.69 -3.13
C GLU A 95 -8.42 10.46 -3.20
N GLY A 96 -8.51 9.72 -2.10
CA GLY A 96 -9.39 8.58 -2.02
C GLY A 96 -9.32 7.86 -0.68
N THR A 97 -9.88 6.66 -0.64
CA THR A 97 -9.85 5.79 0.55
C THR A 97 -8.64 4.87 0.52
N ALA A 98 -8.19 4.47 1.69
CA ALA A 98 -7.18 3.45 1.84
C ALA A 98 -7.49 2.54 3.04
N LEU A 99 -6.89 1.35 3.04
CA LEU A 99 -6.83 0.48 4.20
C LEU A 99 -5.37 0.30 4.58
N VAL A 100 -4.99 0.68 5.79
CA VAL A 100 -3.62 0.51 6.31
C VAL A 100 -3.61 -0.69 7.25
N LEU A 101 -2.78 -1.66 6.94
CA LEU A 101 -2.57 -2.87 7.73
C LEU A 101 -1.26 -2.71 8.51
N ARG A 102 -1.32 -2.73 9.84
CA ARG A 102 -0.15 -2.70 10.73
C ARG A 102 -0.50 -3.35 12.07
N ASP A 103 0.49 -3.92 12.75
CA ASP A 103 0.32 -4.47 14.11
C ASP A 103 -0.86 -5.47 14.23
N GLY A 104 -1.12 -6.28 13.18
CA GLY A 104 -2.22 -7.25 13.14
C GLY A 104 -3.61 -6.63 13.10
N ARG A 105 -3.72 -5.38 12.67
CA ARG A 105 -4.97 -4.63 12.56
C ARG A 105 -5.10 -3.95 11.20
N ALA A 106 -6.34 -3.69 10.82
CA ALA A 106 -6.69 -2.91 9.65
C ALA A 106 -7.30 -1.57 10.09
N HIS A 107 -6.75 -0.48 9.58
CA HIS A 107 -7.15 0.88 9.87
C HIS A 107 -7.72 1.51 8.61
N GLU A 108 -8.95 2.00 8.68
CA GLU A 108 -9.50 2.81 7.60
C GLU A 108 -8.71 4.11 7.48
N ALA A 109 -8.53 4.57 6.24
CA ALA A 109 -7.76 5.75 5.95
C ALA A 109 -8.34 6.54 4.77
N ARG A 110 -7.86 7.78 4.66
CA ARG A 110 -7.93 8.61 3.46
C ARG A 110 -6.51 8.86 2.98
N TRP A 111 -6.31 8.92 1.67
CA TRP A 111 -5.06 9.34 1.07
C TRP A 111 -5.26 10.62 0.28
N SER A 112 -4.24 11.46 0.24
CA SER A 112 -4.22 12.68 -0.59
C SER A 112 -2.83 12.88 -1.19
N ARG A 113 -2.81 13.20 -2.47
CA ARG A 113 -1.63 13.63 -3.23
C ARG A 113 -2.06 14.74 -4.20
N PRO A 114 -2.00 16.02 -3.79
CA PRO A 114 -2.63 17.11 -4.54
C PRO A 114 -1.93 17.46 -5.86
N SER A 115 -0.66 17.08 -6.04
CA SER A 115 0.07 17.33 -7.28
C SER A 115 1.13 16.26 -7.56
N THR A 116 1.71 16.26 -8.77
CA THR A 116 2.82 15.36 -9.13
C THR A 116 4.09 15.63 -8.30
N ALA A 117 4.29 16.87 -7.83
CA ALA A 117 5.41 17.26 -6.97
C ALA A 117 5.14 16.97 -5.49
N SER A 118 3.92 16.58 -5.11
CA SER A 118 3.55 16.29 -3.73
C SER A 118 3.80 14.83 -3.37
N GLY A 119 4.23 14.60 -2.13
CA GLY A 119 4.14 13.31 -1.46
C GLY A 119 2.68 12.86 -1.25
N THR A 120 2.50 11.60 -0.86
CA THR A 120 1.17 11.07 -0.52
C THR A 120 1.02 11.04 1.01
N SER A 121 0.00 11.71 1.53
CA SER A 121 -0.35 11.66 2.94
C SER A 121 -1.44 10.64 3.19
N PHE A 122 -1.45 10.06 4.40
CA PHE A 122 -2.49 9.16 4.88
C PHE A 122 -3.03 9.67 6.21
N THR A 123 -4.35 9.79 6.30
CA THR A 123 -5.04 10.22 7.50
C THR A 123 -6.10 9.21 7.90
N THR A 124 -6.44 9.17 9.17
CA THR A 124 -7.64 8.50 9.67
C THR A 124 -8.90 9.21 9.14
N PRO A 125 -10.10 8.59 9.25
CA PRO A 125 -11.34 9.18 8.73
C PRO A 125 -11.72 10.53 9.39
N ASP A 126 -11.27 10.77 10.61
CA ASP A 126 -11.42 12.03 11.37
C ASP A 126 -10.32 13.06 11.06
N GLY A 127 -9.37 12.73 10.18
CA GLY A 127 -8.37 13.67 9.66
C GLY A 127 -7.04 13.70 10.41
N ALA A 128 -6.85 12.90 11.46
CA ALA A 128 -5.56 12.79 12.13
C ALA A 128 -4.53 12.07 11.24
N PRO A 129 -3.23 12.40 11.32
CA PRO A 129 -2.20 11.65 10.60
C PRO A 129 -2.21 10.16 11.00
N LEU A 130 -2.26 9.27 10.01
CA LEU A 130 -2.19 7.83 10.26
C LEU A 130 -0.73 7.40 10.20
N ALA A 131 -0.13 7.18 11.38
CA ALA A 131 1.25 6.73 11.47
C ALA A 131 1.42 5.28 11.01
N PHE A 132 2.49 5.01 10.28
CA PHE A 132 2.94 3.67 9.89
C PHE A 132 3.88 3.10 10.95
N ALA A 133 4.00 1.77 10.98
CA ALA A 133 5.03 1.13 11.78
C ALA A 133 6.42 1.45 11.18
N PRO A 134 7.44 1.81 11.98
CA PRO A 134 8.80 1.93 11.48
C PRO A 134 9.25 0.61 10.84
N GLY A 135 9.72 0.66 9.60
CA GLY A 135 10.09 -0.53 8.84
C GLY A 135 9.72 -0.43 7.36
N GLN A 136 9.67 -1.58 6.71
CA GLN A 136 9.26 -1.70 5.32
C GLN A 136 7.77 -1.40 5.16
N VAL A 137 7.46 -0.58 4.16
CA VAL A 137 6.10 -0.22 3.77
C VAL A 137 5.82 -0.77 2.38
N TRP A 138 4.72 -1.48 2.22
CA TRP A 138 4.20 -1.90 0.91
C TRP A 138 2.93 -1.11 0.58
N ILE A 139 2.93 -0.39 -0.53
CA ILE A 139 1.73 0.29 -1.02
C ILE A 139 1.24 -0.45 -2.26
N VAL A 140 0.06 -1.05 -2.16
CA VAL A 140 -0.63 -1.68 -3.29
C VAL A 140 -1.73 -0.76 -3.79
N LEU A 141 -1.55 -0.27 -5.02
CA LEU A 141 -2.53 0.54 -5.72
C LEU A 141 -3.62 -0.38 -6.24
N ALA A 142 -4.82 -0.29 -5.68
CA ALA A 142 -5.92 -1.18 -6.03
C ALA A 142 -7.05 -0.37 -6.68
N PRO A 143 -7.71 -0.92 -7.72
CA PRO A 143 -8.85 -0.25 -8.33
C PRO A 143 -9.95 -0.03 -7.28
N ARG A 144 -10.64 1.11 -7.41
CA ARG A 144 -11.86 1.44 -6.67
C ARG A 144 -13.11 1.04 -7.46
#